data_AF-A0A377TQ50-F1
#
_entry.id   AF-A0A377TQ50-F1
#
_cell.length_a   1.000
_cell.length_b   1.000
_cell.length_c   1.000
_cell.angle_alpha   90.00
_cell.angle_beta   90.00
_cell.angle_gamma   90.00
#
_symmetry.space_group_name_H-M   'P 1'
#
loop_
_entity.id
_entity.type
_entity.pdbx_description
1 polymer ?
#
loop_
_entity_poly.entity_id
_entity_poly.type
_entity_poly.pdbx_seq_one_letter_code
_entity_poly.pdbx_strand_id
1 'polypeptide(L)'
;MISAAWARKNTLILIDGKPVTSRNSVRLGWRGERDTRGDTSWVPPEIIERIEVIRGPAAARYGNGAAGGVVNIITKKTGDEWHGSWNTYMNAPEHKDEGSTKRTNFSLSGPLGGDFSFRLFGNLDKTQADAWDINQGHQSERTGIYADTLPAGREGVKNKNIDGLVRWEFAPMQSLEFEAGYSRQGNLYAGDTQNTNSNDLVKENYGKETNRLYRNTYSVTWNGAWDNGVTTSNWAQYERTRNSRKGEGLAGGTEGIFNSNQFTDIDLADVMLHSEVSIPFDYLVNQNLTLGSEWNQQRMKDNASNTQALSGGEIPGYDSTGRSPYSQAEIFSLFAENNMELTDTTMLTPALRFDHHSIVGNTGARPSTCRRACGMTSR
;
A
#
# COMPACT_ATOMS: atom_id res chain seq x y z
N MET A 1 13.16 -12.57 12.26
CA MET A 1 12.91 -11.93 10.94
C MET A 1 11.73 -12.51 10.16
N ILE A 2 11.34 -13.80 10.32
CA ILE A 2 10.19 -14.40 9.59
C ILE A 2 8.84 -13.70 9.90
N SER A 3 8.62 -13.27 11.15
CA SER A 3 7.39 -12.59 11.58
C SER A 3 7.12 -11.25 10.86
N ALA A 4 8.14 -10.43 10.57
CA ALA A 4 7.98 -9.13 9.93
C ALA A 4 7.71 -9.23 8.41
N ALA A 5 8.23 -10.26 7.75
CA ALA A 5 7.91 -10.54 6.34
C ALA A 5 6.48 -11.09 6.17
N TRP A 6 6.01 -11.90 7.13
CA TRP A 6 4.65 -12.45 7.13
C TRP A 6 3.60 -11.38 7.47
N ALA A 7 3.86 -10.52 8.46
CA ALA A 7 2.97 -9.42 8.84
C ALA A 7 2.74 -8.42 7.69
N ARG A 8 3.77 -8.13 6.88
CA ARG A 8 3.67 -7.16 5.78
C ARG A 8 2.78 -7.61 4.61
N LYS A 9 2.64 -8.92 4.37
CA LYS A 9 1.82 -9.42 3.24
C LYS A 9 0.32 -9.40 3.52
N ASN A 10 -0.05 -9.68 4.76
CA ASN A 10 -1.43 -9.81 5.21
C ASN A 10 -1.98 -8.52 5.83
N THR A 11 -1.25 -7.41 5.72
CA THR A 11 -1.74 -6.10 6.14
C THR A 11 -2.15 -5.31 4.90
N LEU A 12 -3.45 -5.00 4.80
CA LEU A 12 -4.00 -4.13 3.78
C LEU A 12 -3.73 -2.67 4.19
N ILE A 13 -3.14 -1.90 3.29
CA ILE A 13 -2.92 -0.46 3.48
C ILE A 13 -3.96 0.29 2.66
N LEU A 14 -4.63 1.24 3.30
CA LEU A 14 -5.59 2.15 2.67
C LEU A 14 -5.12 3.59 2.85
N ILE A 15 -5.43 4.45 1.88
CA ILE A 15 -5.34 5.91 2.00
C ILE A 15 -6.76 6.45 1.78
N ASP A 16 -7.32 7.12 2.79
CA ASP A 16 -8.69 7.60 2.79
C ASP A 16 -9.72 6.51 2.38
N GLY A 17 -9.53 5.29 2.90
CA GLY A 17 -10.38 4.13 2.61
C GLY A 17 -10.06 3.41 1.29
N LYS A 18 -9.23 3.98 0.42
CA LYS A 18 -8.90 3.42 -0.90
C LYS A 18 -7.64 2.54 -0.84
N PRO A 19 -7.63 1.32 -1.41
CA PRO A 19 -6.49 0.42 -1.32
C PRO A 19 -5.20 0.92 -1.97
N VAL A 20 -4.07 0.53 -1.39
CA VAL A 20 -2.73 0.71 -1.98
C VAL A 20 -2.14 -0.63 -2.36
N THR A 21 -1.81 -0.80 -3.65
CA THR A 21 -1.34 -2.09 -4.19
C THR A 21 0.07 -2.01 -4.79
N SER A 22 0.75 -0.87 -4.63
CA SER A 22 2.02 -0.56 -5.27
C SER A 22 3.12 -1.61 -5.05
N ARG A 23 3.21 -2.21 -3.85
CA ARG A 23 4.16 -3.31 -3.57
C ARG A 23 4.01 -4.54 -4.49
N ASN A 24 2.84 -4.74 -5.09
CA ASN A 24 2.61 -5.88 -5.99
C ASN A 24 3.44 -5.79 -7.27
N SER A 25 3.91 -4.60 -7.65
CA SER A 25 4.84 -4.35 -8.77
C SER A 25 6.27 -4.84 -8.52
N VAL A 26 6.60 -5.32 -7.32
CA VAL A 26 7.91 -5.90 -6.98
C VAL A 26 7.80 -7.42 -6.95
N ARG A 27 8.64 -8.14 -7.69
CA ARG A 27 8.64 -9.62 -7.74
C ARG A 27 8.50 -10.27 -6.35
N LEU A 28 7.58 -11.23 -6.22
CA LEU A 28 7.50 -12.14 -5.08
C LEU A 28 8.42 -13.34 -5.33
N GLY A 29 9.46 -13.49 -4.52
CA GLY A 29 10.42 -14.57 -4.67
C GLY A 29 10.02 -15.86 -3.96
N TRP A 30 10.91 -16.86 -3.97
CA TRP A 30 10.59 -18.24 -3.58
C TRP A 30 10.16 -18.34 -2.12
N ARG A 31 10.89 -17.69 -1.21
CA ARG A 31 10.58 -17.66 0.23
C ARG A 31 9.55 -16.58 0.56
N GLY A 32 8.98 -15.98 -0.48
CA GLY A 32 8.02 -14.91 -0.41
C GLY A 32 8.64 -13.58 0.03
N GLU A 33 9.94 -13.40 -0.11
CA GLU A 33 10.61 -12.12 -0.05
C GLU A 33 10.12 -11.19 -1.18
N ARG A 34 10.13 -9.88 -0.89
CA ARG A 34 9.98 -8.82 -1.89
C ARG A 34 10.98 -7.73 -1.50
N ASP A 35 11.76 -7.26 -2.46
CA ASP A 35 12.64 -6.10 -2.28
C ASP A 35 11.81 -4.80 -2.40
N THR A 36 11.02 -4.55 -1.36
CA THR A 36 10.13 -3.39 -1.24
C THR A 36 10.19 -2.82 0.18
N ARG A 37 10.04 -1.50 0.26
CA ARG A 37 9.91 -0.76 1.53
C ARG A 37 8.49 -0.81 2.10
N GLY A 38 7.55 -1.44 1.40
CA GLY A 38 6.12 -1.50 1.77
C GLY A 38 5.34 -0.27 1.32
N ASP A 39 4.08 -0.16 1.77
CA ASP A 39 3.13 0.86 1.28
C ASP A 39 2.75 1.92 2.32
N THR A 40 3.46 2.02 3.44
CA THR A 40 3.13 2.99 4.52
C THR A 40 3.80 4.35 4.36
N SER A 41 4.61 4.55 3.32
CA SER A 41 5.42 5.76 3.09
C SER A 41 4.95 6.60 1.89
N TRP A 42 3.73 6.38 1.42
CA TRP A 42 3.14 7.18 0.34
C TRP A 42 2.57 8.52 0.82
N VAL A 43 2.20 8.61 2.10
CA VAL A 43 1.64 9.83 2.72
C VAL A 43 2.67 10.40 3.71
N PRO A 44 3.04 11.69 3.60
CA PRO A 44 3.92 12.33 4.58
C PRO A 44 3.22 12.43 5.95
N PRO A 45 3.92 12.18 7.07
CA PRO A 45 3.31 12.14 8.40
C PRO A 45 2.54 13.40 8.80
N GLU A 46 3.01 14.58 8.40
CA GLU A 46 2.45 15.86 8.79
C GLU A 46 1.10 16.18 8.11
N ILE A 47 0.72 15.41 7.08
CA ILE A 47 -0.56 15.52 6.37
C ILE A 47 -1.60 14.51 6.89
N ILE A 48 -1.17 13.57 7.73
CA ILE A 48 -2.05 12.57 8.31
C ILE A 48 -2.92 13.25 9.38
N GLU A 49 -4.23 13.10 9.25
CA GLU A 49 -5.21 13.48 10.27
C GLU A 49 -5.26 12.42 11.36
N ARG A 50 -5.38 11.15 10.96
CA ARG A 50 -5.37 9.99 11.85
C ARG A 50 -4.97 8.72 11.11
N ILE A 51 -4.64 7.69 11.88
CA ILE A 51 -4.39 6.33 11.38
C ILE A 51 -5.31 5.36 12.11
N GLU A 52 -6.09 4.59 11.37
CA GLU A 52 -6.94 3.54 11.92
C GLU A 52 -6.25 2.18 11.74
N VAL A 53 -6.02 1.47 12.85
CA VAL A 53 -5.39 0.14 12.84
C VAL A 53 -6.40 -0.91 13.29
N ILE A 54 -6.93 -1.66 12.33
CA ILE A 54 -7.97 -2.66 12.55
C ILE A 54 -7.33 -4.05 12.48
N ARG A 55 -7.48 -4.84 13.55
CA ARG A 55 -6.85 -6.16 13.69
C ARG A 55 -7.89 -7.26 13.84
N GLY A 56 -7.57 -8.44 13.31
CA GLY A 56 -8.39 -9.65 13.51
C GLY A 56 -9.75 -9.57 12.81
N PRO A 57 -10.85 -10.05 13.44
CA PRO A 57 -12.12 -10.28 12.75
C PRO A 57 -12.75 -8.99 12.20
N ALA A 58 -12.53 -7.84 12.83
CA ALA A 58 -13.06 -6.55 12.35
C ALA A 58 -12.43 -6.11 11.02
N ALA A 59 -11.24 -6.62 10.66
CA ALA A 59 -10.58 -6.31 9.41
C ALA A 59 -11.13 -7.15 8.24
N ALA A 60 -11.75 -8.30 8.52
CA ALA A 60 -12.21 -9.24 7.49
C ALA A 60 -13.22 -8.64 6.51
N ARG A 61 -13.99 -7.62 6.94
CA ARG A 61 -14.96 -6.91 6.08
C ARG A 61 -14.32 -6.20 4.88
N TYR A 62 -13.04 -5.80 5.00
CA TYR A 62 -12.28 -5.18 3.92
C TYR A 62 -11.82 -6.18 2.84
N GLY A 63 -12.11 -7.47 3.01
CA GLY A 63 -11.92 -8.48 1.97
C GLY A 63 -10.46 -8.80 1.66
N ASN A 64 -10.13 -8.81 0.37
CA ASN A 64 -8.84 -9.27 -0.13
C ASN A 64 -7.66 -8.51 0.50
N GLY A 65 -6.69 -9.25 1.06
CA GLY A 65 -5.49 -8.69 1.68
C GLY A 65 -5.63 -8.27 3.15
N ALA A 66 -6.83 -8.33 3.75
CA ALA A 66 -7.09 -7.90 5.13
C ALA A 66 -6.95 -9.02 6.19
N ALA A 67 -6.41 -10.19 5.84
CA ALA A 67 -6.36 -11.36 6.71
C ALA A 67 -5.58 -11.15 8.02
N GLY A 68 -4.55 -10.29 8.02
CA GLY A 68 -3.80 -9.90 9.21
C GLY A 68 -4.36 -8.63 9.85
N GLY A 69 -4.80 -7.68 9.02
CA GLY A 69 -5.40 -6.42 9.48
C GLY A 69 -5.44 -5.36 8.38
N VAL A 70 -5.96 -4.21 8.76
CA VAL A 70 -6.04 -3.00 7.91
C VAL A 70 -5.36 -1.84 8.62
N VAL A 71 -4.57 -1.09 7.88
CA VAL A 71 -4.05 0.21 8.28
C VAL A 71 -4.62 1.24 7.30
N ASN A 72 -5.55 2.07 7.78
CA ASN A 72 -6.15 3.13 6.98
C ASN A 72 -5.54 4.48 7.39
N ILE A 73 -4.77 5.08 6.48
CA ILE A 73 -4.16 6.38 6.66
C ILE A 73 -5.15 7.43 6.15
N ILE A 74 -5.60 8.31 7.04
CA ILE A 74 -6.60 9.32 6.69
C ILE A 74 -5.91 10.67 6.64
N THR A 75 -6.03 11.34 5.51
CA THR A 75 -5.39 12.63 5.28
C THR A 75 -6.26 13.78 5.79
N LYS A 76 -5.62 14.91 6.11
CA LYS A 76 -6.29 16.16 6.45
C LYS A 76 -7.32 16.52 5.38
N LYS A 77 -8.49 16.99 5.80
CA LYS A 77 -9.61 17.32 4.92
C LYS A 77 -9.54 18.78 4.46
N THR A 78 -10.36 19.09 3.46
CA THR A 78 -10.67 20.47 3.06
C THR A 78 -11.70 21.08 4.03
N GLY A 79 -11.86 22.41 3.99
CA GLY A 79 -12.84 23.14 4.79
C GLY A 79 -13.15 24.52 4.20
N ASP A 80 -14.03 25.24 4.88
CA ASP A 80 -14.58 26.54 4.42
C ASP A 80 -13.64 27.72 4.68
N GLU A 81 -12.59 27.50 5.46
CA GLU A 81 -11.58 28.49 5.80
C GLU A 81 -10.22 28.13 5.20
N TRP A 82 -9.41 29.16 4.95
CA TRP A 82 -8.05 28.99 4.51
C TRP A 82 -7.18 28.46 5.65
N HIS A 83 -6.64 27.26 5.46
CA HIS A 83 -5.67 26.65 6.36
C HIS A 83 -4.42 26.24 5.59
N GLY A 84 -3.26 26.42 6.20
CA GLY A 84 -2.00 26.03 5.61
C GLY A 84 -0.99 25.62 6.66
N SER A 85 -0.05 24.78 6.27
CA SER A 85 1.09 24.42 7.09
C SER A 85 2.35 24.29 6.25
N TRP A 86 3.49 24.60 6.84
CA TRP A 86 4.81 24.28 6.30
C TRP A 86 5.63 23.69 7.43
N ASN A 87 6.00 22.41 7.29
CA ASN A 87 6.71 21.67 8.32
C ASN A 87 8.10 21.28 7.81
N THR A 88 9.06 21.22 8.73
CA THR A 88 10.40 20.69 8.49
C THR A 88 10.78 19.78 9.64
N TYR A 89 11.43 18.67 9.30
CA TYR A 89 11.96 17.70 10.25
C TYR A 89 13.39 17.32 9.86
N MET A 90 14.25 17.17 10.86
CA MET A 90 15.60 16.63 10.70
C MET A 90 15.98 15.83 11.93
N ASN A 91 16.75 14.76 11.73
CA ASN A 91 17.43 14.06 12.82
C ASN A 91 18.95 14.11 12.60
N ALA A 92 19.69 13.84 13.67
CA ALA A 92 21.13 13.68 13.67
C ALA A 92 21.46 12.40 14.46
N PRO A 93 21.70 11.27 13.77
CA PRO A 93 22.13 10.04 14.43
C PRO A 93 23.43 10.26 15.22
N GLU A 94 23.57 9.60 16.36
CA GLU A 94 24.78 9.67 17.20
C GLU A 94 25.99 9.05 16.49
N HIS A 95 25.76 7.94 15.77
CA HIS A 95 26.76 7.28 14.94
C HIS A 95 26.61 7.71 13.48
N LYS A 96 27.71 8.20 12.88
CA LYS A 96 27.76 8.67 11.48
C LYS A 96 27.39 7.57 10.45
N ASP A 97 27.51 6.31 10.87
CA ASP A 97 27.26 5.14 10.03
C ASP A 97 25.75 4.90 9.86
N GLU A 98 24.92 5.55 10.68
CA GLU A 98 23.47 5.54 10.53
C GLU A 98 22.97 6.69 9.64
N GLY A 99 22.00 6.38 8.78
CA GLY A 99 21.42 7.34 7.86
C GLY A 99 20.57 8.43 8.54
N SER A 100 20.95 9.70 8.34
CA SER A 100 20.12 10.84 8.76
C SER A 100 18.93 11.06 7.81
N THR A 101 17.82 11.56 8.35
CA THR A 101 16.60 11.96 7.64
C THR A 101 16.42 13.47 7.67
N LYS A 102 16.04 14.05 6.53
CA LYS A 102 15.55 15.42 6.40
C LYS A 102 14.26 15.40 5.60
N ARG A 103 13.25 16.13 6.07
CA ARG A 103 11.93 16.22 5.44
C ARG A 103 11.43 17.65 5.49
N THR A 104 10.80 18.09 4.40
CA THR A 104 10.01 19.32 4.35
C THR A 104 8.74 19.06 3.58
N ASN A 105 7.62 19.57 4.07
CA ASN A 105 6.34 19.47 3.38
C ASN A 105 5.48 20.70 3.63
N PHE A 106 4.50 20.88 2.77
CA PHE A 106 3.50 21.93 2.90
C PHE A 106 2.11 21.36 2.66
N SER A 107 1.11 22.02 3.24
CA SER A 107 -0.30 21.80 2.95
C SER A 107 -1.00 23.14 2.79
N LEU A 108 -1.98 23.18 1.91
CA LEU A 108 -2.89 24.31 1.74
C LEU A 108 -4.28 23.76 1.46
N SER A 109 -5.27 24.25 2.18
CA SER A 109 -6.68 23.94 1.96
C SER A 109 -7.54 25.17 2.16
N GLY A 110 -8.69 25.20 1.49
CA GLY A 110 -9.65 26.28 1.65
C GLY A 110 -10.65 26.35 0.51
N PRO A 111 -11.49 27.39 0.50
CA PRO A 111 -12.50 27.59 -0.54
C PRO A 111 -11.88 28.06 -1.86
N LEU A 112 -12.40 27.55 -2.99
CA LEU A 112 -12.11 28.05 -4.36
C LEU A 112 -13.18 29.03 -4.87
N GLY A 113 -14.26 29.23 -4.10
CA GLY A 113 -15.41 30.06 -4.44
C GLY A 113 -16.63 29.24 -4.86
N GLY A 114 -17.83 29.78 -4.60
CA GLY A 114 -19.07 29.02 -4.73
C GLY A 114 -19.06 27.79 -3.82
N ASP A 115 -19.53 26.66 -4.35
CA ASP A 115 -19.61 25.39 -3.61
C ASP A 115 -18.35 24.51 -3.78
N PHE A 116 -17.20 25.13 -4.09
CA PHE A 116 -15.93 24.44 -4.32
C PHE A 116 -14.91 24.71 -3.21
N SER A 117 -14.23 23.66 -2.78
CA SER A 117 -13.05 23.75 -1.90
C SER A 117 -11.94 22.82 -2.39
N PHE A 118 -10.72 23.01 -1.89
CA PHE A 118 -9.58 22.23 -2.32
C PHE A 118 -8.63 21.90 -1.18
N ARG A 119 -7.80 20.88 -1.44
CA ARG A 119 -6.62 20.56 -0.65
C ARG A 119 -5.46 20.30 -1.60
N LEU A 120 -4.29 20.85 -1.28
CA LEU A 120 -3.03 20.60 -1.96
C LEU A 120 -1.97 20.31 -0.91
N PHE A 121 -1.22 19.24 -1.05
CA PHE A 121 -0.02 19.02 -0.24
C PHE A 121 1.14 18.51 -1.08
N GLY A 122 2.36 18.88 -0.65
CA GLY A 122 3.59 18.42 -1.26
C GLY A 122 4.63 18.02 -0.21
N ASN A 123 5.43 17.01 -0.52
CA ASN A 123 6.48 16.51 0.38
C ASN A 123 7.78 16.24 -0.39
N LEU A 124 8.89 16.60 0.25
CA LEU A 124 10.23 16.18 -0.11
C LEU A 124 10.88 15.60 1.14
N ASP A 125 11.27 14.34 1.08
CA ASP A 125 12.08 13.73 2.12
C ASP A 125 13.28 12.98 1.55
N LYS A 126 14.31 12.91 2.37
CA LYS A 126 15.50 12.13 2.11
C LYS A 126 15.98 11.51 3.42
N THR A 127 16.00 10.19 3.46
CA THR A 127 16.73 9.40 4.45
C THR A 127 17.98 8.85 3.78
N GLN A 128 19.14 9.13 4.36
CA GLN A 128 20.40 8.57 3.86
C GLN A 128 20.42 7.05 4.09
N ALA A 129 21.17 6.34 3.24
CA ALA A 129 21.50 4.95 3.53
C ALA A 129 22.42 4.88 4.75
N ASP A 130 22.37 3.76 5.45
CA ASP A 130 23.43 3.44 6.41
C ASP A 130 24.78 3.22 5.66
N ALA A 131 25.89 3.28 6.39
CA ALA A 131 27.21 2.99 5.86
C ALA A 131 27.27 1.55 5.31
N TRP A 132 28.03 1.34 4.24
CA TRP A 132 28.17 0.02 3.61
C TRP A 132 28.79 -1.01 4.56
N ASP A 133 29.58 -0.54 5.52
CA ASP A 133 30.33 -1.29 6.52
C ASP A 133 29.71 -1.21 7.92
N ILE A 134 28.49 -0.70 8.09
CA ILE A 134 27.83 -0.57 9.41
C ILE A 134 27.78 -1.89 10.21
N ASN A 135 27.71 -3.03 9.52
CA ASN A 135 27.65 -4.36 10.13
C ASN A 135 29.01 -5.08 10.16
N GLN A 136 30.12 -4.40 9.86
CA GLN A 136 31.44 -4.98 9.96
C GLN A 136 31.77 -5.32 11.42
N GLY A 137 32.22 -6.55 11.66
CA GLY A 137 32.41 -7.11 13.00
C GLY A 137 31.14 -7.74 13.60
N HIS A 138 30.01 -7.64 12.91
CA HIS A 138 28.71 -8.21 13.31
C HIS A 138 28.12 -9.19 12.28
N GLN A 139 28.84 -9.46 11.19
CA GLN A 139 28.45 -10.45 10.19
C GLN A 139 28.55 -11.88 10.75
N SER A 140 27.74 -12.80 10.21
CA SER A 140 27.93 -14.24 10.40
C SER A 140 29.29 -14.70 9.88
N GLU A 141 29.80 -15.83 10.36
CA GLU A 141 31.03 -16.45 9.83
C GLU A 141 30.95 -16.59 8.30
N ARG A 142 32.01 -16.16 7.60
CA ARG A 142 32.10 -16.24 6.14
C ARG A 142 33.45 -16.77 5.70
N THR A 143 33.44 -17.74 4.79
CA THR A 143 34.65 -18.43 4.35
C THR A 143 34.75 -18.48 2.82
N GLY A 144 35.96 -18.71 2.30
CA GLY A 144 36.20 -18.89 0.87
C GLY A 144 35.84 -17.64 0.07
N ILE A 145 35.13 -17.82 -1.05
CA ILE A 145 34.75 -16.72 -1.97
C ILE A 145 33.82 -15.66 -1.35
N TYR A 146 33.28 -15.91 -0.15
CA TYR A 146 32.40 -14.99 0.57
C TYR A 146 33.08 -14.28 1.74
N ALA A 147 34.37 -14.51 1.99
CA ALA A 147 35.08 -14.02 3.18
C ALA A 147 34.93 -12.50 3.41
N ASP A 148 34.91 -11.71 2.32
CA ASP A 148 34.85 -10.24 2.37
C ASP A 148 33.43 -9.66 2.22
N THR A 149 32.39 -10.49 2.33
CA THR A 149 31.01 -10.02 2.14
C THR A 149 30.38 -9.55 3.46
N LEU A 150 29.47 -8.58 3.39
CA LEU A 150 28.80 -8.00 4.55
C LEU A 150 27.28 -8.00 4.34
N PRO A 151 26.48 -8.24 5.39
CA PRO A 151 25.06 -7.92 5.35
C PRO A 151 24.89 -6.39 5.35
N ALA A 152 24.02 -5.88 4.48
CA ALA A 152 23.79 -4.44 4.36
C ALA A 152 23.06 -3.85 5.58
N GLY A 153 23.25 -2.55 5.80
CA GLY A 153 22.39 -1.75 6.67
C GLY A 153 21.05 -1.39 6.02
N ARG A 154 20.37 -0.38 6.58
CA ARG A 154 19.13 0.12 5.99
C ARG A 154 19.42 0.87 4.70
N GLU A 155 18.61 0.57 3.69
CA GLU A 155 18.59 1.32 2.44
C GLU A 155 18.04 2.73 2.66
N GLY A 156 18.66 3.73 2.03
CA GLY A 156 18.15 5.09 2.05
C GLY A 156 16.99 5.28 1.08
N VAL A 157 16.25 6.38 1.22
CA VAL A 157 15.12 6.71 0.37
C VAL A 157 15.03 8.22 0.11
N LYS A 158 14.57 8.58 -1.08
CA LYS A 158 14.19 9.92 -1.48
C LYS A 158 12.74 9.88 -1.95
N ASN A 159 11.83 10.52 -1.21
CA ASN A 159 10.45 10.65 -1.64
C ASN A 159 10.17 12.05 -2.19
N LYS A 160 9.34 12.07 -3.22
CA LYS A 160 8.68 13.27 -3.73
C LYS A 160 7.20 12.96 -3.85
N ASN A 161 6.35 13.74 -3.20
CA ASN A 161 4.91 13.55 -3.24
C ASN A 161 4.24 14.89 -3.57
N ILE A 162 3.20 14.84 -4.37
CA ILE A 162 2.26 15.94 -4.58
C ILE A 162 0.87 15.33 -4.73
N ASP A 163 -0.10 15.94 -4.08
CA ASP A 163 -1.49 15.49 -4.11
C ASP A 163 -2.41 16.70 -4.10
N GLY A 164 -3.41 16.67 -4.98
CA GLY A 164 -4.45 17.68 -5.08
C GLY A 164 -5.82 17.04 -5.05
N LEU A 165 -6.72 17.61 -4.25
CA LEU A 165 -8.12 17.25 -4.16
C LEU A 165 -8.97 18.49 -4.39
N VAL A 166 -9.99 18.38 -5.23
CA VAL A 166 -11.04 19.38 -5.40
C VAL A 166 -12.36 18.75 -4.96
N ARG A 167 -13.07 19.42 -4.06
CA ARG A 167 -14.37 19.02 -3.54
C ARG A 167 -15.42 19.98 -4.05
N TRP A 168 -16.54 19.44 -4.52
CA TRP A 168 -17.69 20.17 -5.03
C TRP A 168 -18.96 19.73 -4.29
N GLU A 169 -19.58 20.67 -3.57
CA GLU A 169 -20.81 20.44 -2.81
C GLU A 169 -22.02 20.87 -3.64
N PHE A 170 -22.36 20.07 -4.65
CA PHE A 170 -23.32 20.45 -5.69
C PHE A 170 -24.79 20.52 -5.23
N ALA A 171 -25.10 19.95 -4.06
CA ALA A 171 -26.40 20.03 -3.41
C ALA A 171 -26.23 19.81 -1.90
N PRO A 172 -27.24 20.19 -1.07
CA PRO A 172 -27.19 19.90 0.36
C PRO A 172 -26.91 18.42 0.62
N MET A 173 -25.94 18.14 1.48
CA MET A 173 -25.54 16.76 1.84
C MET A 173 -25.03 15.91 0.67
N GLN A 174 -24.67 16.52 -0.45
CA GLN A 174 -24.12 15.85 -1.63
C GLN A 174 -22.78 16.46 -2.02
N SER A 175 -21.77 15.62 -2.15
CA SER A 175 -20.42 16.06 -2.49
C SER A 175 -19.74 15.15 -3.49
N LEU A 176 -19.00 15.76 -4.41
CA LEU A 176 -18.15 15.10 -5.38
C LEU A 176 -16.71 15.54 -5.17
N GLU A 177 -15.79 14.58 -5.02
CA GLU A 177 -14.36 14.83 -4.83
C GLU A 177 -13.58 14.25 -5.99
N PHE A 178 -12.66 15.04 -6.54
CA PHE A 178 -11.70 14.63 -7.54
C PHE A 178 -10.30 14.75 -6.94
N GLU A 179 -9.56 13.64 -6.90
CA GLU A 179 -8.25 13.57 -6.28
C GLU A 179 -7.22 13.04 -7.27
N ALA A 180 -6.07 13.69 -7.36
CA ALA A 180 -4.94 13.26 -8.16
C ALA A 180 -3.65 13.35 -7.35
N GLY A 181 -2.93 12.22 -7.29
CA GLY A 181 -1.70 12.08 -6.53
C GLY A 181 -0.55 11.58 -7.40
N TYR A 182 0.63 12.14 -7.20
CA TYR A 182 1.88 11.66 -7.77
C TYR A 182 2.90 11.45 -6.66
N SER A 183 3.50 10.27 -6.62
CA SER A 183 4.58 9.94 -5.70
C SER A 183 5.74 9.27 -6.44
N ARG A 184 6.96 9.66 -6.10
CA ARG A 184 8.19 9.01 -6.55
C ARG A 184 9.03 8.63 -5.34
N GLN A 185 9.37 7.36 -5.23
CA GLN A 185 10.36 6.88 -4.27
C GLN A 185 11.60 6.40 -5.03
N GLY A 186 12.76 6.97 -4.75
CA GLY A 186 14.05 6.48 -5.24
C GLY A 186 14.91 6.03 -4.08
N ASN A 187 15.59 4.91 -4.20
CA ASN A 187 16.46 4.45 -3.11
C ASN A 187 17.81 5.16 -3.09
N LEU A 188 18.55 4.92 -2.01
CA LEU A 188 20.01 5.04 -1.94
C LEU A 188 20.53 3.68 -1.51
N TYR A 189 21.12 2.96 -2.44
CA TYR A 189 21.47 1.56 -2.25
C TYR A 189 22.58 1.39 -1.20
N ALA A 190 22.37 0.47 -0.25
CA ALA A 190 23.29 0.23 0.87
C ALA A 190 24.13 -1.05 0.71
N GLY A 191 24.06 -1.73 -0.45
CA GLY A 191 24.75 -3.01 -0.67
C GLY A 191 23.88 -4.25 -0.44
N ASP A 192 22.56 -4.10 -0.30
CA ASP A 192 21.64 -5.21 -0.01
C ASP A 192 21.56 -6.21 -1.18
N THR A 193 21.64 -7.50 -0.88
CA THR A 193 21.47 -8.60 -1.82
C THR A 193 20.76 -9.75 -1.13
N GLN A 194 20.00 -10.55 -1.88
CA GLN A 194 19.14 -11.59 -1.29
C GLN A 194 19.89 -12.56 -0.37
N ASN A 195 21.11 -12.94 -0.76
CA ASN A 195 21.94 -13.89 -0.02
C ASN A 195 23.13 -13.22 0.67
N THR A 196 23.16 -11.90 0.76
CA THR A 196 24.25 -11.09 1.35
C THR A 196 25.63 -11.33 0.73
N ASN A 197 25.68 -11.86 -0.49
CA ASN A 197 26.89 -11.96 -1.31
C ASN A 197 27.15 -10.63 -2.05
N SER A 198 28.33 -10.50 -2.66
CA SER A 198 28.73 -9.26 -3.35
C SER A 198 29.41 -9.53 -4.68
N ASN A 199 29.44 -8.51 -5.54
CA ASN A 199 30.18 -8.46 -6.79
C ASN A 199 30.56 -7.00 -7.10
N ASP A 200 31.24 -6.76 -8.23
CA ASP A 200 31.68 -5.41 -8.60
C ASP A 200 30.51 -4.45 -8.82
N LEU A 201 29.39 -4.91 -9.39
CA LEU A 201 28.20 -4.09 -9.59
C LEU A 201 27.56 -3.66 -8.26
N VAL A 202 27.54 -4.52 -7.24
CA VAL A 202 27.05 -4.17 -5.90
C VAL A 202 27.90 -3.06 -5.31
N LYS A 203 29.22 -3.22 -5.31
CA LYS A 203 30.16 -2.21 -4.78
C LYS A 203 30.07 -0.88 -5.54
N GLU A 204 29.98 -0.95 -6.87
CA GLU A 204 29.85 0.24 -7.74
C GLU A 204 28.57 1.03 -7.47
N ASN A 205 27.53 0.40 -6.94
CA ASN A 205 26.21 0.99 -6.77
C ASN A 205 25.91 1.52 -5.37
N TYR A 206 26.83 1.38 -4.41
CA TYR A 206 26.64 1.97 -3.08
C TYR A 206 26.34 3.48 -3.16
N GLY A 207 25.29 3.91 -2.48
CA GLY A 207 24.81 5.29 -2.46
C GLY A 207 24.08 5.77 -3.73
N LYS A 208 24.02 4.95 -4.79
CA LYS A 208 23.31 5.27 -6.04
C LYS A 208 21.84 4.84 -5.99
N GLU A 209 21.02 5.40 -6.88
CA GLU A 209 19.65 4.94 -7.11
C GLU A 209 19.70 3.69 -7.99
N THR A 210 19.27 2.54 -7.46
CA THR A 210 19.20 1.24 -8.14
C THR A 210 17.77 0.74 -8.33
N ASN A 211 16.81 1.26 -7.55
CA ASN A 211 15.39 1.03 -7.72
C ASN A 211 14.61 2.33 -7.52
N ARG A 212 13.50 2.46 -8.26
CA ARG A 212 12.59 3.59 -8.16
C ARG A 212 11.16 3.16 -8.44
N LEU A 213 10.25 3.64 -7.60
CA LEU A 213 8.82 3.47 -7.74
C LEU A 213 8.17 4.80 -8.09
N TYR A 214 7.31 4.77 -9.10
CA TYR A 214 6.41 5.87 -9.44
C TYR A 214 4.99 5.40 -9.18
N ARG A 215 4.22 6.13 -8.39
CA ARG A 215 2.82 5.86 -8.09
C ARG A 215 1.99 7.05 -8.52
N ASN A 216 1.03 6.82 -9.41
CA ASN A 216 0.04 7.80 -9.81
C ASN A 216 -1.32 7.30 -9.32
N THR A 217 -2.10 8.17 -8.70
CA THR A 217 -3.47 7.87 -8.27
C THR A 217 -4.42 8.91 -8.81
N TYR A 218 -5.57 8.44 -9.26
CA TYR A 218 -6.70 9.29 -9.65
C TYR A 218 -7.93 8.68 -9.02
N SER A 219 -8.73 9.49 -8.33
CA SER A 219 -10.01 9.02 -7.80
C SER A 219 -11.11 10.04 -7.97
N VAL A 220 -12.33 9.52 -8.13
CA VAL A 220 -13.57 10.27 -8.01
C VAL A 220 -14.39 9.65 -6.90
N THR A 221 -14.88 10.46 -5.98
CA THR A 221 -15.68 10.02 -4.83
C THR A 221 -16.96 10.82 -4.76
N TRP A 222 -18.11 10.16 -4.78
CA TRP A 222 -19.41 10.74 -4.50
C TRP A 222 -19.90 10.26 -3.13
N ASN A 223 -20.09 11.21 -2.23
CA ASN A 223 -20.74 10.99 -0.95
C ASN A 223 -22.08 11.73 -0.94
N GLY A 224 -23.13 11.02 -0.53
CA GLY A 224 -24.48 11.55 -0.46
C GLY A 224 -25.16 11.16 0.85
N ALA A 225 -25.97 12.06 1.38
CA ALA A 225 -26.87 11.78 2.47
C ALA A 225 -28.23 12.44 2.23
N TRP A 226 -29.28 11.90 2.85
CA TRP A 226 -30.66 12.36 2.72
C TRP A 226 -31.30 12.55 4.09
N ASP A 227 -32.34 13.39 4.16
CA ASP A 227 -33.04 13.73 5.41
C ASP A 227 -33.68 12.52 6.11
N ASN A 228 -33.94 11.44 5.37
CA ASN A 228 -34.43 10.17 5.92
C ASN A 228 -33.33 9.34 6.61
N GLY A 229 -32.10 9.87 6.71
CA GLY A 229 -30.95 9.22 7.34
C GLY A 229 -30.18 8.26 6.44
N VAL A 230 -30.65 8.01 5.20
CA VAL A 230 -29.91 7.19 4.24
C VAL A 230 -28.62 7.90 3.86
N THR A 231 -27.52 7.15 3.72
CA THR A 231 -26.23 7.66 3.25
C THR A 231 -25.65 6.73 2.20
N THR A 232 -24.80 7.26 1.33
CA THR A 232 -24.08 6.50 0.30
C THR A 232 -22.65 7.00 0.15
N SER A 233 -21.75 6.07 -0.15
CA SER A 233 -20.35 6.32 -0.47
C SER A 233 -20.00 5.52 -1.71
N ASN A 234 -19.60 6.22 -2.77
CA ASN A 234 -19.27 5.60 -4.04
C ASN A 234 -17.98 6.20 -4.55
N TRP A 235 -17.03 5.36 -4.94
CA TRP A 235 -15.77 5.86 -5.46
C TRP A 235 -15.17 4.94 -6.50
N ALA A 236 -14.41 5.54 -7.39
CA ALA A 236 -13.58 4.86 -8.37
C ALA A 236 -12.14 5.35 -8.21
N GLN A 237 -11.20 4.42 -8.13
CA GLN A 237 -9.77 4.70 -8.09
C GLN A 237 -9.05 4.01 -9.24
N TYR A 238 -8.17 4.75 -9.91
CA TYR A 238 -7.14 4.19 -10.77
C TYR A 238 -5.77 4.44 -10.13
N GLU A 239 -5.05 3.36 -9.81
CA GLU A 239 -3.66 3.40 -9.37
C GLU A 239 -2.75 2.83 -10.47
N ARG A 240 -1.71 3.58 -10.85
CA ARG A 240 -0.63 3.09 -11.70
C ARG A 240 0.70 3.15 -10.97
N THR A 241 1.30 1.99 -10.78
CA THR A 241 2.63 1.84 -10.18
C THR A 241 3.64 1.35 -11.20
N ARG A 242 4.73 2.09 -11.39
CA ARG A 242 5.90 1.64 -12.18
C ARG A 242 7.06 1.38 -11.24
N ASN A 243 7.54 0.15 -11.23
CA ASN A 243 8.78 -0.27 -10.58
C ASN A 243 9.88 -0.37 -11.63
N SER A 244 10.88 0.51 -11.56
CA SER A 244 12.03 0.52 -12.45
C SER A 244 13.26 0.21 -11.61
N ARG A 245 13.94 -0.90 -11.88
CA ARG A 245 15.11 -1.33 -11.10
C ARG A 245 16.18 -1.98 -11.94
N LYS A 246 17.41 -1.99 -11.45
CA LYS A 246 18.52 -2.70 -12.10
C LYS A 246 18.23 -4.19 -12.23
N GLY A 247 18.76 -4.80 -13.28
CA GLY A 247 18.60 -6.23 -13.55
C GLY A 247 19.25 -7.08 -12.46
N GLU A 248 18.51 -8.10 -12.01
CA GLU A 248 18.97 -9.13 -11.06
C GLU A 248 18.80 -10.51 -11.69
N GLY A 249 19.62 -11.47 -11.28
CA GLY A 249 19.41 -12.87 -11.65
C GLY A 249 18.29 -13.52 -10.83
N LEU A 250 17.61 -14.50 -11.43
CA LEU A 250 16.53 -15.24 -10.80
C LEU A 250 16.97 -16.56 -10.15
N ALA A 251 18.16 -17.05 -10.50
CA ALA A 251 18.74 -18.30 -10.03
C ALA A 251 20.27 -18.31 -10.23
N GLY A 252 20.93 -19.34 -9.67
CA GLY A 252 22.37 -19.54 -9.82
C GLY A 252 23.20 -18.46 -9.11
N GLY A 253 24.43 -18.21 -9.59
CA GLY A 253 25.35 -17.26 -8.96
C GLY A 253 24.90 -15.80 -8.98
N THR A 254 23.87 -15.47 -9.76
CA THR A 254 23.28 -14.12 -9.85
C THR A 254 21.92 -14.00 -9.16
N GLU A 255 21.46 -15.02 -8.42
CA GLU A 255 20.19 -15.00 -7.70
C GLU A 255 20.10 -13.81 -6.73
N GLY A 256 19.17 -12.90 -7.00
CA GLY A 256 18.87 -11.75 -6.12
C GLY A 256 20.05 -10.78 -5.92
N ILE A 257 20.91 -10.67 -6.94
CA ILE A 257 22.04 -9.73 -6.99
C ILE A 257 22.13 -9.11 -8.39
N PHE A 258 22.64 -7.88 -8.49
CA PHE A 258 22.76 -7.17 -9.76
C PHE A 258 23.60 -7.96 -10.78
N ASN A 259 23.03 -8.16 -11.96
CA ASN A 259 23.70 -8.76 -13.12
C ASN A 259 23.92 -7.75 -14.27
N SER A 260 23.33 -6.56 -14.15
CA SER A 260 23.40 -5.51 -15.17
C SER A 260 23.12 -4.13 -14.56
N ASN A 261 23.74 -3.09 -15.13
CA ASN A 261 23.42 -1.70 -14.82
C ASN A 261 22.17 -1.19 -15.58
N GLN A 262 21.58 -2.00 -16.46
CA GLN A 262 20.36 -1.69 -17.18
C GLN A 262 19.14 -1.79 -16.26
N PHE A 263 18.23 -0.82 -16.40
CA PHE A 263 16.95 -0.83 -15.68
C PHE A 263 15.92 -1.63 -16.47
N THR A 264 15.12 -2.42 -15.75
CA THR A 264 13.93 -3.09 -16.29
C THR A 264 12.70 -2.60 -15.51
N ASP A 265 11.61 -2.40 -16.24
CA ASP A 265 10.37 -1.86 -15.71
C ASP A 265 9.33 -2.98 -15.53
N ILE A 266 8.63 -2.92 -14.40
CA ILE A 266 7.38 -3.62 -14.12
C ILE A 266 6.30 -2.55 -13.94
N ASP A 267 5.27 -2.58 -14.80
CA ASP A 267 4.11 -1.68 -14.70
C ASP A 267 2.93 -2.46 -14.10
N LEU A 268 2.35 -1.93 -13.03
CA LEU A 268 1.11 -2.39 -12.40
C LEU A 268 0.03 -1.32 -12.58
N ALA A 269 -1.14 -1.74 -13.02
CA ALA A 269 -2.35 -0.93 -13.09
C ALA A 269 -3.44 -1.61 -12.26
N ASP A 270 -4.05 -0.86 -11.35
CA ASP A 270 -5.16 -1.29 -10.50
C ASP A 270 -6.33 -0.33 -10.72
N VAL A 271 -7.50 -0.88 -11.01
CA VAL A 271 -8.77 -0.15 -11.04
C VAL A 271 -9.64 -0.73 -9.96
N MET A 272 -10.16 0.12 -9.08
CA MET A 272 -11.07 -0.26 -8.02
C MET A 272 -12.32 0.59 -8.08
N LEU A 273 -13.48 -0.06 -8.09
CA LEU A 273 -14.80 0.54 -8.00
C LEU A 273 -15.46 0.05 -6.71
N HIS A 274 -16.07 0.97 -5.99
CA HIS A 274 -16.78 0.68 -4.75
C HIS A 274 -18.08 1.47 -4.71
N SER A 275 -19.15 0.83 -4.25
CA SER A 275 -20.44 1.44 -4.07
C SER A 275 -21.12 0.82 -2.85
N GLU A 276 -21.57 1.66 -1.93
CA GLU A 276 -22.33 1.25 -0.76
C GLU A 276 -23.45 2.23 -0.41
N VAL A 277 -24.50 1.70 0.22
CA VAL A 277 -25.61 2.46 0.80
C VAL A 277 -25.87 1.97 2.21
N SER A 278 -26.02 2.90 3.16
CA SER A 278 -26.42 2.62 4.53
C SER A 278 -27.84 3.15 4.76
N ILE A 279 -28.72 2.26 5.19
CA ILE A 279 -30.15 2.47 5.33
C ILE A 279 -30.51 2.27 6.80
N PRO A 280 -30.80 3.35 7.56
CA PRO A 280 -31.38 3.23 8.87
C PRO A 280 -32.84 2.81 8.77
N PHE A 281 -33.26 1.86 9.60
CA PHE A 281 -34.66 1.46 9.70
C PHE A 281 -34.95 0.96 11.11
N ASP A 282 -36.21 1.10 11.50
CA ASP A 282 -36.75 0.56 12.74
C ASP A 282 -37.75 -0.54 12.40
N TYR A 283 -37.60 -1.69 13.05
CA TYR A 283 -38.52 -2.82 12.91
C TYR A 283 -38.79 -3.44 14.27
N LEU A 284 -37.98 -4.44 14.67
CA LEU A 284 -38.02 -5.01 16.03
C LEU A 284 -37.03 -4.32 16.97
N VAL A 285 -35.96 -3.79 16.40
CA VAL A 285 -34.92 -3.02 17.06
C VAL A 285 -34.42 -1.96 16.07
N ASN A 286 -33.76 -0.91 16.57
CA ASN A 286 -33.09 0.07 15.73
C ASN A 286 -31.92 -0.59 14.99
N GLN A 287 -31.87 -0.41 13.68
CA GLN A 287 -30.88 -1.07 12.83
C GLN A 287 -30.38 -0.13 11.73
N ASN A 288 -29.14 -0.37 11.29
CA ASN A 288 -28.56 0.27 10.12
C ASN A 288 -27.98 -0.80 9.18
N LEU A 289 -28.67 -1.04 8.06
CA LEU A 289 -28.28 -2.00 7.04
C LEU A 289 -27.38 -1.31 6.02
N THR A 290 -26.16 -1.82 5.86
CA THR A 290 -25.24 -1.44 4.78
C THR A 290 -25.23 -2.52 3.71
N LEU A 291 -25.49 -2.14 2.48
CA LEU A 291 -25.38 -3.00 1.30
C LEU A 291 -24.33 -2.39 0.37
N GLY A 292 -23.48 -3.22 -0.20
CA GLY A 292 -22.48 -2.72 -1.12
C GLY A 292 -21.92 -3.74 -2.08
N SER A 293 -21.15 -3.22 -3.02
CA SER A 293 -20.48 -3.96 -4.06
C SER A 293 -19.12 -3.36 -4.38
N GLU A 294 -18.19 -4.20 -4.79
CA GLU A 294 -16.87 -3.78 -5.23
C GLU A 294 -16.47 -4.51 -6.50
N TRP A 295 -15.67 -3.87 -7.33
CA TRP A 295 -15.02 -4.49 -8.47
C TRP A 295 -13.58 -4.01 -8.55
N ASN A 296 -12.64 -4.95 -8.55
CA ASN A 296 -11.22 -4.70 -8.66
C ASN A 296 -10.66 -5.40 -9.90
N GLN A 297 -9.81 -4.72 -10.66
CA GLN A 297 -9.02 -5.30 -11.73
C GLN A 297 -7.55 -4.91 -11.57
N GLN A 298 -6.67 -5.91 -11.51
CA GLN A 298 -5.22 -5.73 -11.53
C GLN A 298 -4.64 -6.25 -12.83
N ARG A 299 -3.80 -5.43 -13.46
CA ARG A 299 -3.01 -5.79 -14.65
C ARG A 299 -1.55 -5.50 -14.39
N MET A 300 -0.70 -6.45 -14.70
CA MET A 300 0.75 -6.34 -14.55
C MET A 300 1.44 -6.63 -15.87
N LYS A 301 2.45 -5.83 -16.21
CA LYS A 301 3.44 -6.12 -17.24
C LYS A 301 4.80 -6.24 -16.56
N ASP A 302 5.27 -7.46 -16.38
CA ASP A 302 6.55 -7.78 -15.74
C ASP A 302 7.56 -8.31 -16.78
N ASN A 303 8.54 -7.47 -17.14
CA ASN A 303 9.57 -7.84 -18.11
C ASN A 303 10.81 -8.52 -17.49
N ALA A 304 10.81 -8.73 -16.16
CA ALA A 304 11.98 -9.23 -15.44
C ALA A 304 11.76 -10.65 -14.90
N SER A 305 10.62 -10.92 -14.26
CA SER A 305 10.42 -12.14 -13.47
C SER A 305 10.17 -13.39 -14.32
N ASN A 306 9.57 -13.26 -15.51
CA ASN A 306 9.17 -14.40 -16.33
C ASN A 306 10.26 -14.85 -17.31
N THR A 307 11.55 -14.60 -17.01
CA THR A 307 12.67 -14.73 -17.96
C THR A 307 13.59 -15.94 -17.73
N GLN A 308 13.38 -16.72 -16.66
CA GLN A 308 14.22 -17.89 -16.33
C GLN A 308 14.22 -18.96 -17.44
N ALA A 309 15.38 -19.27 -18.01
CA ALA A 309 15.50 -20.32 -19.02
C ALA A 309 15.37 -21.72 -18.39
N LEU A 310 14.86 -22.69 -19.17
CA LEU A 310 14.67 -24.08 -18.77
C LEU A 310 15.96 -24.91 -18.94
N SER A 311 17.06 -24.48 -18.32
CA SER A 311 18.37 -25.15 -18.45
C SER A 311 18.46 -26.51 -17.74
N GLY A 312 17.51 -26.82 -16.85
CA GLY A 312 17.41 -28.10 -16.14
C GLY A 312 16.58 -29.17 -16.84
N GLY A 313 16.04 -28.87 -18.03
CA GLY A 313 15.13 -29.75 -18.77
C GLY A 313 13.83 -29.05 -19.16
N GLU A 314 13.20 -29.51 -20.23
CA GLU A 314 11.95 -28.95 -20.74
C GLU A 314 10.77 -29.23 -19.80
N ILE A 315 9.86 -28.27 -19.69
CA ILE A 315 8.60 -28.41 -18.95
C ILE A 315 7.48 -28.37 -20.00
N PRO A 316 6.72 -29.46 -20.19
CA PRO A 316 5.64 -29.49 -21.16
C PRO A 316 4.65 -28.32 -20.97
N GLY A 317 4.33 -27.63 -22.07
CA GLY A 317 3.43 -26.47 -22.06
C GLY A 317 4.07 -25.13 -21.73
N TYR A 318 5.39 -25.08 -21.52
CA TYR A 318 6.12 -23.84 -21.24
C TYR A 318 7.31 -23.65 -22.18
N ASP A 319 7.33 -22.52 -22.87
CA ASP A 319 8.48 -22.12 -23.68
C ASP A 319 9.65 -21.67 -22.78
N SER A 320 10.88 -22.02 -23.16
CA SER A 320 12.08 -21.60 -22.44
C SER A 320 12.36 -20.11 -22.54
N THR A 321 11.87 -19.44 -23.59
CA THR A 321 12.04 -18.00 -23.84
C THR A 321 10.76 -17.42 -24.41
N GLY A 322 10.60 -16.09 -24.41
CA GLY A 322 9.44 -15.44 -25.05
C GLY A 322 8.11 -15.58 -24.31
N ARG A 323 8.12 -16.02 -23.04
CA ARG A 323 6.90 -16.11 -22.22
C ARG A 323 6.29 -14.73 -22.00
N SER A 324 4.97 -14.70 -21.92
CA SER A 324 4.21 -13.45 -21.75
C SER A 324 4.66 -12.68 -20.49
N PRO A 325 4.89 -11.36 -20.60
CA PRO A 325 5.12 -10.51 -19.43
C PRO A 325 3.80 -10.09 -18.76
N TYR A 326 2.65 -10.38 -19.37
CA TYR A 326 1.36 -9.88 -18.90
C TYR A 326 0.69 -10.86 -17.94
N SER A 327 0.09 -10.31 -16.88
CA SER A 327 -0.80 -11.03 -15.96
C SER A 327 -1.96 -10.14 -15.58
N GLN A 328 -3.15 -10.73 -15.40
CA GLN A 328 -4.35 -9.99 -15.05
C GLN A 328 -5.26 -10.84 -14.15
N ALA A 329 -5.92 -10.18 -13.20
CA ALA A 329 -6.93 -10.79 -12.33
C ALA A 329 -8.04 -9.77 -12.02
N GLU A 330 -9.23 -10.28 -11.78
CA GLU A 330 -10.42 -9.48 -11.44
C GLU A 330 -11.12 -10.10 -10.23
N ILE A 331 -11.66 -9.24 -9.37
CA ILE A 331 -12.49 -9.64 -8.23
C ILE A 331 -13.76 -8.81 -8.26
N PHE A 332 -14.91 -9.48 -8.28
CA PHE A 332 -16.21 -8.86 -8.03
C PHE A 332 -16.71 -9.26 -6.65
N SER A 333 -17.23 -8.31 -5.89
CA SER A 333 -17.65 -8.54 -4.51
C SER A 333 -19.03 -7.97 -4.23
N LEU A 334 -19.78 -8.66 -3.39
CA LEU A 334 -21.04 -8.21 -2.80
C LEU A 334 -20.95 -8.36 -1.29
N PHE A 335 -21.45 -7.40 -0.54
CA PHE A 335 -21.49 -7.49 0.91
C PHE A 335 -22.76 -6.88 1.50
N ALA A 336 -23.14 -7.41 2.65
CA ALA A 336 -24.22 -6.92 3.49
C ALA A 336 -23.76 -6.93 4.95
N GLU A 337 -23.86 -5.79 5.61
CA GLU A 337 -23.59 -5.62 7.04
C GLU A 337 -24.83 -5.02 7.70
N ASN A 338 -25.17 -5.46 8.91
CA ASN A 338 -26.26 -4.83 9.66
C ASN A 338 -25.77 -4.51 11.06
N ASN A 339 -25.99 -3.29 11.55
CA ASN A 339 -25.68 -2.93 12.92
C ASN A 339 -26.97 -2.83 13.72
N MET A 340 -27.18 -3.75 14.67
CA MET A 340 -28.44 -3.92 15.39
C MET A 340 -28.29 -3.59 16.86
N GLU A 341 -29.10 -2.66 17.37
CA GLU A 341 -29.16 -2.30 18.78
C GLU A 341 -30.14 -3.22 19.51
N LEU A 342 -29.66 -4.37 20.01
CA LEU A 342 -30.53 -5.36 20.65
C LEU A 342 -31.09 -4.86 21.99
N THR A 343 -30.28 -4.09 22.71
CA THR A 343 -30.62 -3.35 23.94
C THR A 343 -29.72 -2.11 24.00
N ASP A 344 -30.00 -1.17 24.91
CA ASP A 344 -29.19 0.04 25.16
C ASP A 344 -27.70 -0.23 25.46
N THR A 345 -27.35 -1.48 25.76
CA THR A 345 -25.99 -1.91 26.12
C THR A 345 -25.41 -2.96 25.18
N THR A 346 -26.17 -3.43 24.19
CA THR A 346 -25.83 -4.61 23.39
C THR A 346 -26.01 -4.35 21.90
N MET A 347 -24.90 -4.24 21.17
CA MET A 347 -24.88 -4.17 19.71
C MET A 347 -24.50 -5.51 19.10
N LEU A 348 -25.21 -5.93 18.05
CA LEU A 348 -24.86 -7.09 17.24
C LEU A 348 -24.65 -6.65 15.79
N THR A 349 -23.49 -7.02 15.23
CA THR A 349 -23.11 -6.63 13.86
C THR A 349 -22.88 -7.85 12.97
N PRO A 350 -23.93 -8.51 12.44
CA PRO A 350 -23.74 -9.54 11.43
C PRO A 350 -23.24 -8.93 10.11
N ALA A 351 -22.29 -9.61 9.47
CA ALA A 351 -21.77 -9.25 8.16
C ALA A 351 -21.57 -10.49 7.30
N LEU A 352 -21.85 -10.36 6.01
CA LEU A 352 -21.60 -11.37 4.98
C LEU A 352 -20.93 -10.72 3.79
N ARG A 353 -19.88 -11.35 3.27
CA ARG A 353 -19.19 -10.93 2.06
C ARG A 353 -19.00 -12.10 1.11
N PHE A 354 -19.29 -11.87 -0.16
CA PHE A 354 -19.09 -12.77 -1.28
C PHE A 354 -18.08 -12.16 -2.24
N ASP A 355 -17.10 -12.95 -2.68
CA ASP A 355 -16.09 -12.53 -3.64
C ASP A 355 -15.99 -13.57 -4.77
N HIS A 356 -16.00 -13.12 -6.03
CA HIS A 356 -15.72 -13.93 -7.21
C HIS A 356 -14.42 -13.46 -7.86
N HIS A 357 -13.38 -14.30 -7.80
CA HIS A 357 -12.10 -14.05 -8.45
C HIS A 357 -12.06 -14.75 -9.81
N SER A 358 -11.68 -14.04 -10.88
CA SER A 358 -11.73 -14.55 -12.26
C SER A 358 -11.01 -15.88 -12.50
N ILE A 359 -9.87 -16.10 -11.83
CA ILE A 359 -9.09 -17.34 -11.89
C ILE A 359 -9.45 -18.35 -10.78
N VAL A 360 -9.56 -17.90 -9.53
CA VAL A 360 -9.71 -18.80 -8.35
C VAL A 360 -11.16 -19.24 -8.12
N GLY A 361 -12.13 -18.47 -8.61
CA GLY A 361 -13.56 -18.72 -8.42
C GLY A 361 -14.12 -18.05 -7.16
N ASN A 362 -15.18 -18.64 -6.61
CA ASN A 362 -15.99 -18.04 -5.55
C ASN A 362 -15.40 -18.26 -4.15
N THR A 363 -15.48 -17.23 -3.31
CA THR A 363 -15.22 -17.30 -1.87
C THR A 363 -16.40 -16.68 -1.11
N GLY A 364 -16.84 -17.32 -0.03
CA GLY A 364 -17.82 -16.78 0.90
C GLY A 364 -17.21 -16.63 2.29
N ALA A 365 -17.12 -15.41 2.81
CA ALA A 365 -16.72 -15.18 4.19
C ALA A 365 -17.90 -15.51 5.11
N ARG A 366 -17.81 -16.59 5.89
CA ARG A 366 -18.86 -16.95 6.87
C ARG A 366 -18.97 -15.88 7.96
N PRO A 367 -20.17 -15.61 8.51
CA PRO A 367 -20.41 -14.51 9.43
C PRO A 367 -19.50 -14.59 10.67
N SER A 368 -18.66 -13.58 10.88
CA SER A 368 -17.93 -13.40 12.12
C SER A 368 -18.87 -12.82 13.18
N THR A 369 -19.30 -13.63 14.13
CA THR A 369 -20.04 -13.15 15.31
C THR A 369 -19.06 -12.47 16.26
N CYS A 370 -18.98 -11.14 16.23
CA CYS A 370 -18.24 -10.39 17.23
C CYS A 370 -19.09 -10.32 18.51
N ARG A 371 -18.85 -11.20 19.49
CA ARG A 371 -19.36 -11.02 20.86
C ARG A 371 -18.35 -10.20 21.65
N ARG A 372 -18.63 -8.93 21.93
CA ARG A 372 -18.05 -8.23 23.08
C ARG A 372 -19.16 -7.81 24.03
N ALA A 373 -19.20 -8.47 25.18
CA ALA A 373 -19.82 -7.94 26.38
C ALA A 373 -18.96 -6.76 26.85
N CYS A 374 -19.58 -5.59 26.95
CA CYS A 374 -19.00 -4.41 27.58
C CYS A 374 -18.96 -4.66 29.09
N GLY A 375 -17.76 -4.68 29.68
CA GLY A 375 -17.56 -4.72 31.12
C GLY A 375 -16.80 -3.48 31.55
N MET A 376 -17.51 -2.37 31.73
CA MET A 376 -17.05 -1.29 32.60
C MET A 376 -16.97 -1.83 34.02
N THR A 377 -15.79 -1.79 34.64
CA THR A 377 -15.70 -1.58 36.08
C THR A 377 -14.58 -0.60 36.36
N SER A 378 -14.99 0.53 36.92
CA SER A 378 -14.15 1.46 37.64
C SER A 378 -13.54 0.78 38.86
N ARG A 379 -12.23 0.95 39.06
CA ARG A 379 -11.59 1.36 40.31
C ARG A 379 -10.15 1.75 40.07
#